data_AF-A0A940VTP4-F1
#
_entry.id   AF-A0A940VTP4-F1
#
_cell.length_a   1.000
_cell.length_b   1.000
_cell.length_c   1.000
_cell.angle_alpha   90.00
_cell.angle_beta   90.00
_cell.angle_gamma   90.00
#
_symmetry.space_group_name_H-M   'P 1'
#
loop_
_entity.id
_entity.type
_entity.pdbx_description
1 polymer ?
#
loop_
_entity_poly.entity_id
_entity_poly.type
_entity_poly.pdbx_seq_one_letter_code
_entity_poly.pdbx_strand_id
1 'polypeptide(L)'
;MNKTAIKNFAIWARNKLIAEIQYKAGLLGIIDKEIKNPLPQSTHAVQFFDIGTKEPYSITGVEILQRRKLAEEIRHKADSSDYPTAYKSVIEEVAYTWFNRLIAVRFMEVNDYLPTRIRVLSSESAGKTEPELVTHAQDADLNYTPY
;
A
#
# COMPACT_ATOMS: atom_id res chain seq x y z
N MET A 1 12.70 -8.72 26.81
CA MET A 1 11.86 -8.09 25.77
C MET A 1 11.26 -6.78 26.29
N ASN A 2 11.54 -5.64 25.65
CA ASN A 2 11.02 -4.33 26.09
C ASN A 2 9.60 -4.10 25.56
N LYS A 3 8.58 -4.34 26.42
CA LYS A 3 7.16 -4.23 26.03
C LYS A 3 6.75 -2.82 25.60
N THR A 4 7.30 -1.79 26.24
CA THR A 4 7.01 -0.39 25.91
C THR A 4 7.54 -0.01 24.54
N ALA A 5 8.77 -0.41 24.22
CA ALA A 5 9.36 -0.18 22.91
C ALA A 5 8.54 -0.84 21.79
N ILE A 6 8.08 -2.08 21.99
CA ILE A 6 7.22 -2.80 21.04
C ILE A 6 5.88 -2.09 20.85
N LYS A 7 5.23 -1.67 21.94
CA LYS A 7 3.96 -0.93 21.85
C LYS A 7 4.12 0.37 21.05
N ASN A 8 5.15 1.15 21.35
CA ASN A 8 5.39 2.42 20.67
C ASN A 8 5.68 2.20 19.18
N PHE A 9 6.48 1.19 18.85
CA PHE A 9 6.75 0.80 17.47
C PHE A 9 5.47 0.39 16.72
N ALA A 10 4.62 -0.43 17.33
CA ALA A 10 3.37 -0.88 16.69
C ALA A 10 2.43 0.28 16.37
N ILE A 11 2.28 1.25 17.29
CA ILE A 11 1.48 2.45 17.07
C ILE A 11 2.07 3.29 15.93
N TRP A 12 3.38 3.52 15.95
CA TRP A 12 4.08 4.25 14.90
C TRP A 12 3.92 3.57 13.54
N ALA A 13 4.13 2.25 13.45
CA ALA A 13 4.06 1.48 12.22
C ALA A 13 2.66 1.52 11.61
N ARG A 14 1.60 1.39 12.43
CA ARG A 14 0.21 1.55 11.97
C ARG A 14 -0.02 2.94 11.38
N ASN A 15 0.35 3.99 12.10
CA ASN A 15 0.12 5.36 11.64
C ASN A 15 0.92 5.67 10.38
N LYS A 16 2.16 5.16 10.29
CA LYS A 16 2.99 5.29 9.10
C LYS A 16 2.36 4.59 7.89
N LEU A 17 1.88 3.35 8.05
CA LEU A 17 1.23 2.61 6.95
C LEU A 17 -0.03 3.32 6.45
N ILE A 18 -0.87 3.83 7.36
CA ILE A 18 -2.04 4.62 6.99
C ILE A 18 -1.63 5.86 6.21
N ALA A 19 -0.62 6.61 6.68
CA ALA A 19 -0.14 7.80 5.99
C ALA A 19 0.40 7.50 4.58
N GLU A 20 1.13 6.40 4.40
CA GLU A 20 1.61 5.97 3.07
C GLU A 20 0.46 5.60 2.13
N ILE A 21 -0.59 4.95 2.63
CA ILE A 21 -1.78 4.61 1.84
C ILE A 21 -2.56 5.88 1.48
N GLN A 22 -2.71 6.82 2.40
CA GLN A 22 -3.30 8.14 2.11
C GLN A 22 -2.50 8.89 1.06
N TYR A 23 -1.17 8.87 1.15
CA TYR A 23 -0.30 9.48 0.15
C TYR A 23 -0.52 8.85 -1.23
N LYS A 24 -0.54 7.51 -1.32
CA LYS A 24 -0.82 6.80 -2.57
C LYS A 24 -2.21 7.11 -3.13
N ALA A 25 -3.25 7.17 -2.30
CA ALA A 25 -4.59 7.58 -2.73
C ALA A 25 -4.59 9.03 -3.25
N GLY A 26 -3.86 9.92 -2.56
CA GLY A 26 -3.68 11.31 -2.96
C GLY A 26 -3.04 11.48 -4.33
N LEU A 27 -2.07 10.63 -4.70
CA LEU A 27 -1.50 10.59 -6.06
C LEU A 27 -2.56 10.30 -7.13
N LEU A 28 -3.57 9.51 -6.77
CA LEU A 28 -4.71 9.20 -7.64
C LEU A 28 -5.79 10.30 -7.63
N GLY A 29 -5.52 11.45 -7.01
CA GLY A 29 -6.50 12.53 -6.82
C GLY A 29 -7.65 12.14 -5.88
N ILE A 30 -7.48 11.13 -5.02
CA ILE A 30 -8.47 10.72 -4.01
C ILE A 30 -7.93 11.17 -2.66
N ILE A 31 -8.52 12.23 -2.10
CA ILE A 31 -8.11 12.84 -0.84
C ILE A 31 -9.26 12.81 0.17
N ASP A 32 -8.97 13.16 1.43
CA ASP A 32 -9.92 13.17 2.55
C ASP A 32 -11.11 14.14 2.37
N LYS A 33 -10.99 15.09 1.44
CA LYS A 33 -12.03 16.08 1.11
C LYS A 33 -12.90 15.68 -0.08
N GLU A 34 -12.31 15.05 -1.10
CA GLU A 34 -13.00 14.74 -2.35
C GLU A 34 -12.27 13.69 -3.20
N ILE A 35 -13.01 13.15 -4.17
CA ILE A 35 -12.47 12.39 -5.30
C ILE A 35 -12.39 13.36 -6.48
N LYS A 36 -11.18 13.83 -6.81
CA LYS A 36 -10.96 14.73 -7.94
C LYS A 36 -11.29 14.03 -9.26
N ASN A 37 -11.84 14.78 -10.21
CA ASN A 37 -11.98 14.32 -11.58
C ASN A 37 -10.61 14.35 -12.31
N PRO A 38 -10.39 13.50 -13.32
CA PRO A 38 -9.22 13.61 -14.19
C PRO A 38 -9.16 14.99 -14.85
N LEU A 39 -7.95 15.50 -15.08
CA LEU A 39 -7.70 16.77 -15.76
C LEU A 39 -8.17 16.71 -17.23
N PRO A 40 -8.47 17.86 -17.87
CA PRO A 40 -9.01 17.90 -19.24
C PRO A 40 -8.14 17.22 -20.31
N GLN A 41 -6.81 17.16 -20.12
CA GLN A 41 -5.90 16.44 -21.02
C GLN A 41 -5.98 14.90 -20.93
N SER A 42 -6.79 14.37 -20.02
CA SER A 42 -6.95 12.93 -19.82
C SER A 42 -7.67 12.28 -20.99
N THR A 43 -7.29 11.05 -21.29
CA THR A 43 -7.89 10.20 -22.31
C THR A 43 -8.35 8.87 -21.70
N HIS A 44 -8.91 7.98 -22.51
CA HIS A 44 -9.23 6.62 -22.08
C HIS A 44 -7.98 5.78 -21.74
N ALA A 45 -6.83 6.08 -22.35
CA ALA A 45 -5.59 5.33 -22.16
C ALA A 45 -4.74 5.86 -21.00
N VAL A 46 -4.80 7.17 -20.74
CA VAL A 46 -3.98 7.86 -19.73
C VAL A 46 -4.83 8.90 -19.01
N GLN A 47 -4.85 8.86 -17.68
CA GLN A 47 -5.53 9.86 -16.85
C GLN A 47 -4.53 10.68 -16.05
N PHE A 48 -4.75 11.98 -15.95
CA PHE A 48 -3.90 12.92 -15.21
C PHE A 48 -4.66 13.51 -14.03
N PHE A 49 -4.02 13.62 -12.88
CA PHE A 49 -4.59 14.18 -11.65
C PHE A 49 -3.72 15.31 -11.11
N ASP A 50 -4.36 16.40 -10.72
CA ASP A 50 -3.72 17.47 -9.98
C ASP A 50 -3.48 17.04 -8.53
N ILE A 51 -2.20 16.95 -8.17
CA ILE A 51 -1.72 16.56 -6.83
C ILE A 51 -1.06 17.74 -6.09
N GLY A 52 -1.23 18.97 -6.58
CA GLY A 52 -0.62 20.17 -5.98
C GLY A 52 0.86 20.36 -6.31
N THR A 53 1.38 19.69 -7.35
CA THR A 53 2.74 19.83 -7.87
C THR A 53 2.76 20.50 -9.25
N LYS A 54 3.95 20.90 -9.72
CA LYS A 54 4.12 21.51 -11.05
C LYS A 54 3.63 20.59 -12.18
N GLU A 55 3.90 19.30 -12.06
CA GLU A 55 3.48 18.29 -13.04
C GLU A 55 2.37 17.43 -12.43
N PRO A 56 1.32 17.08 -13.20
CA PRO A 56 0.26 16.20 -12.73
C PRO A 56 0.75 14.76 -12.62
N TYR A 57 0.11 13.98 -11.73
CA TYR A 57 0.35 12.55 -11.66
C TYR A 57 -0.44 11.83 -12.74
N SER A 58 0.21 10.95 -13.51
CA SER A 58 -0.43 10.18 -14.58
C SER A 58 -0.57 8.71 -14.20
N ILE A 59 -1.71 8.10 -14.54
CA ILE A 59 -1.93 6.66 -14.43
C ILE A 59 -2.37 6.07 -15.77
N THR A 60 -2.09 4.79 -15.97
CA THR A 60 -2.40 4.09 -17.24
C THR A 60 -2.93 2.68 -17.00
N GLY A 61 -3.60 2.11 -18.03
CA GLY A 61 -3.97 0.69 -18.06
C GLY A 61 -4.72 0.21 -16.81
N VAL A 62 -4.12 -0.74 -16.09
CA VAL A 62 -4.73 -1.39 -14.91
C VAL A 62 -4.96 -0.40 -13.76
N GLU A 63 -4.11 0.61 -13.62
CA GLU A 63 -4.23 1.61 -12.53
C GLU A 63 -5.52 2.43 -12.65
N ILE A 64 -5.98 2.71 -13.87
CA ILE A 64 -7.26 3.40 -14.11
C ILE A 64 -8.43 2.56 -13.55
N LEU A 65 -8.39 1.24 -13.73
CA LEU A 65 -9.40 0.32 -13.21
C LEU A 65 -9.33 0.23 -11.69
N GLN A 66 -8.11 0.12 -11.12
CA GLN A 66 -7.90 0.08 -9.68
C GLN A 66 -8.41 1.36 -8.99
N ARG A 67 -8.08 2.53 -9.56
CA ARG A 67 -8.57 3.82 -9.07
C ARG A 67 -10.09 3.89 -9.08
N ARG A 68 -10.72 3.44 -10.17
CA ARG A 68 -12.18 3.46 -10.30
C ARG A 68 -12.85 2.65 -9.20
N LYS A 69 -12.36 1.43 -8.97
CA LYS A 69 -12.85 0.56 -7.88
C LYS A 69 -12.66 1.22 -6.51
N LEU A 70 -11.50 1.80 -6.24
CA LEU A 70 -11.27 2.53 -4.99
C LEU A 70 -12.27 3.68 -4.79
N ALA A 71 -12.52 4.45 -5.83
CA ALA A 71 -13.47 5.55 -5.80
C ALA A 71 -14.93 5.07 -5.64
N GLU A 72 -15.29 3.93 -6.23
CA GLU A 72 -16.59 3.27 -6.06
C GLU A 72 -16.79 2.79 -4.61
N GLU A 73 -15.80 2.12 -4.02
CA GLU A 73 -15.88 1.66 -2.62
C GLU A 73 -16.04 2.81 -1.63
N ILE A 74 -15.32 3.92 -1.83
CA ILE A 74 -15.46 5.12 -0.99
C ILE A 74 -16.86 5.71 -1.13
N ARG A 75 -17.38 5.83 -2.36
CA ARG A 75 -18.74 6.34 -2.60
C ARG A 75 -19.81 5.44 -1.97
N HIS A 76 -19.68 4.13 -2.13
CA HIS A 76 -20.60 3.16 -1.54
C HIS A 76 -20.63 3.27 -0.01
N LYS A 77 -19.48 3.44 0.66
CA LYS A 77 -19.45 3.69 2.11
C LYS A 77 -19.99 5.07 2.51
N ALA A 78 -19.88 6.06 1.62
CA ALA A 78 -20.48 7.38 1.80
C ALA A 78 -22.01 7.37 1.65
N ASP A 79 -22.62 6.29 1.15
CA ASP A 79 -24.08 6.13 1.21
C ASP A 79 -24.58 5.94 2.67
N SER A 80 -23.69 5.47 3.57
CA SER A 80 -23.99 5.20 4.98
C SER A 80 -23.36 6.19 5.97
N SER A 81 -22.52 7.13 5.50
CA SER A 81 -21.78 8.08 6.34
C SER A 81 -21.31 9.30 5.55
N ASP A 82 -20.75 10.33 6.19
CA ASP A 82 -20.12 11.44 5.47
C ASP A 82 -18.86 11.00 4.71
N TYR A 83 -18.52 11.74 3.65
CA TYR A 83 -17.37 11.41 2.79
C TYR A 83 -16.04 11.27 3.56
N PRO A 84 -15.62 12.20 4.43
CA PRO A 84 -14.39 12.05 5.21
C PRO A 84 -14.36 10.76 6.04
N THR A 85 -15.48 10.40 6.67
CA THR A 85 -15.61 9.15 7.45
C THR A 85 -15.49 7.92 6.53
N ALA A 86 -16.18 7.91 5.40
CA ALA A 86 -16.11 6.83 4.42
C ALA A 86 -14.70 6.64 3.85
N TYR A 87 -14.04 7.75 3.45
CA TYR A 87 -12.65 7.76 2.99
C TYR A 87 -11.72 7.16 4.05
N LYS A 88 -11.81 7.64 5.30
CA LYS A 88 -10.96 7.13 6.38
C LYS A 88 -11.18 5.64 6.62
N SER A 89 -12.43 5.17 6.61
CA SER A 89 -12.76 3.74 6.75
C SER A 89 -12.08 2.90 5.68
N VAL A 90 -12.17 3.28 4.40
CA VAL A 90 -11.53 2.54 3.30
C VAL A 90 -10.01 2.53 3.45
N ILE A 91 -9.41 3.67 3.77
CA ILE A 91 -7.95 3.76 3.97
C ILE A 91 -7.50 2.84 5.12
N GLU A 92 -8.22 2.82 6.23
CA GLU A 92 -7.92 1.94 7.36
C GLU A 92 -8.10 0.45 7.03
N GLU A 93 -9.11 0.09 6.23
CA GLU A 93 -9.32 -1.29 5.76
C GLU A 93 -8.21 -1.77 4.82
N VAL A 94 -7.76 -0.91 3.90
CA VAL A 94 -6.61 -1.19 3.03
C VAL A 94 -5.34 -1.35 3.87
N ALA A 95 -5.13 -0.48 4.87
CA ALA A 95 -4.00 -0.58 5.79
C ALA A 95 -4.04 -1.87 6.59
N TYR A 96 -5.21 -2.25 7.10
CA TYR A 96 -5.42 -3.49 7.83
C TYR A 96 -5.12 -4.72 6.96
N THR A 97 -5.58 -4.71 5.71
CA THR A 97 -5.31 -5.79 4.75
C THR A 97 -3.81 -5.95 4.49
N TRP A 98 -3.09 -4.85 4.25
CA TRP A 98 -1.64 -4.89 4.04
C TRP A 98 -0.88 -5.31 5.30
N PHE A 99 -1.28 -4.79 6.47
CA PHE A 99 -0.70 -5.19 7.74
C PHE A 99 -0.83 -6.71 7.95
N ASN A 100 -2.02 -7.27 7.76
CA ASN A 100 -2.26 -8.70 7.89
C ASN A 100 -1.41 -9.53 6.92
N ARG A 101 -1.23 -9.08 5.67
CA ARG A 101 -0.37 -9.76 4.68
C ARG A 101 1.09 -9.75 5.11
N LEU A 102 1.60 -8.62 5.59
CA LEU A 102 2.99 -8.51 6.06
C LEU A 102 3.24 -9.36 7.32
N ILE A 103 2.28 -9.38 8.26
CA ILE A 103 2.36 -10.23 9.45
C ILE A 103 2.27 -11.70 9.08
N ALA A 104 1.46 -12.08 8.10
CA ALA A 104 1.40 -13.46 7.60
C ALA A 104 2.75 -13.90 7.03
N VAL A 105 3.40 -13.07 6.19
CA VAL A 105 4.75 -13.36 5.67
C VAL A 105 5.74 -13.50 6.82
N ARG A 106 5.72 -12.58 7.80
CA ARG A 106 6.63 -12.66 8.95
C ARG A 106 6.38 -13.90 9.81
N PHE A 107 5.13 -14.28 10.01
CA PHE A 107 4.77 -15.51 10.71
C PHE A 107 5.29 -16.74 9.96
N MET A 108 5.12 -16.79 8.63
CA MET A 108 5.65 -17.87 7.81
C MET A 108 7.18 -17.96 7.88
N GLU A 109 7.88 -16.81 7.90
CA GLU A 109 9.34 -16.80 8.08
C GLU A 109 9.79 -17.35 9.43
N VAL A 110 9.16 -16.93 10.53
CA VAL A 110 9.59 -17.35 11.88
C VAL A 110 9.35 -18.84 12.13
N ASN A 111 8.41 -19.44 11.40
CA ASN A 111 8.06 -20.86 11.52
C ASN A 111 8.57 -21.70 10.33
N ASP A 112 9.41 -21.15 9.46
CA ASP A 112 9.97 -21.82 8.27
C ASP A 112 8.92 -22.43 7.33
N TYR A 113 7.78 -21.76 7.17
CA TYR A 113 6.68 -22.17 6.30
C TYR A 113 6.75 -21.61 4.88
N LEU A 114 7.71 -20.72 4.57
CA LEU A 114 7.92 -20.25 3.20
C LEU A 114 8.45 -21.40 2.33
N PRO A 115 7.83 -21.71 1.16
CA PRO A 115 8.23 -22.83 0.32
C PRO A 115 9.70 -22.80 -0.12
N THR A 116 10.20 -21.61 -0.49
CA THR A 116 11.59 -21.38 -0.90
C THR A 116 12.56 -21.31 0.28
N ARG A 117 12.04 -21.20 1.52
CA ARG A 117 12.78 -20.91 2.76
C ARG A 117 13.59 -19.60 2.76
N ILE A 118 13.54 -18.82 1.68
CA ILE A 118 14.18 -17.51 1.59
C ILE A 118 13.37 -16.51 2.43
N ARG A 119 13.99 -15.87 3.41
CA ARG A 119 13.32 -14.85 4.24
C ARG A 119 13.11 -13.55 3.43
N VAL A 120 11.85 -13.16 3.28
CA VAL A 120 11.38 -12.04 2.46
C VAL A 120 11.62 -10.68 3.12
N LEU A 121 11.42 -10.60 4.43
CA LEU A 121 11.44 -9.39 5.26
C LEU A 121 12.59 -9.37 6.27
N SER A 122 13.40 -10.44 6.35
CA SER A 122 14.45 -10.60 7.36
C SER A 122 15.63 -11.44 6.87
N SER A 123 16.64 -11.61 7.72
CA SER A 123 17.83 -12.44 7.49
C SER A 123 18.23 -13.14 8.79
N GLU A 124 18.72 -14.38 8.71
CA GLU A 124 19.33 -15.08 9.87
C GLU A 124 20.77 -14.65 10.14
N SER A 125 21.44 -14.07 9.14
CA SER A 125 22.82 -13.62 9.28
C SER A 125 22.92 -12.51 10.31
N ALA A 126 23.64 -12.78 11.41
CA ALA A 126 23.83 -11.82 12.48
C ALA A 126 24.49 -10.53 11.97
N GLY A 127 23.91 -9.38 12.31
CA GLY A 127 24.40 -8.06 11.89
C GLY A 127 23.99 -7.62 10.48
N LYS A 128 23.31 -8.48 9.71
CA LYS A 128 22.79 -8.12 8.39
C LYS A 128 21.39 -7.51 8.53
N THR A 129 21.24 -6.27 8.06
CA THR A 129 19.99 -5.52 8.09
C THR A 129 19.11 -5.78 6.87
N GLU A 130 19.71 -6.14 5.73
CA GLU A 130 18.98 -6.44 4.51
C GLU A 130 18.30 -7.82 4.59
N PRO A 131 17.06 -7.94 4.06
CA PRO A 131 16.41 -9.24 3.93
C PRO A 131 17.20 -10.22 3.05
N GLU A 132 17.08 -11.52 3.32
CA GLU A 132 17.68 -12.58 2.51
C GLU A 132 17.23 -12.53 1.05
N LEU A 133 15.98 -12.13 0.81
CA LEU A 133 15.44 -11.92 -0.53
C LEU A 133 16.31 -11.01 -1.40
N VAL A 134 16.98 -10.01 -0.81
CA VAL A 134 17.88 -9.11 -1.57
C VAL A 134 19.11 -9.87 -2.08
N THR A 135 19.57 -10.86 -1.33
CA THR A 135 20.76 -11.66 -1.68
C THR A 135 20.43 -12.82 -2.60
N HIS A 136 19.27 -13.45 -2.39
CA HIS A 136 18.80 -14.63 -3.12
C HIS A 136 17.66 -14.27 -4.07
N ALA A 137 17.68 -13.06 -4.65
CA ALA A 137 16.59 -12.58 -5.50
C ALA A 137 16.31 -13.57 -6.64
N GLN A 138 17.36 -14.01 -7.34
CA GLN A 138 17.23 -14.94 -8.47
C GLN A 138 16.64 -16.31 -8.08
N ASP A 139 16.85 -16.73 -6.84
CA ASP A 139 16.39 -18.02 -6.29
C ASP A 139 14.98 -17.93 -5.67
N ALA A 140 14.41 -16.72 -5.57
CA ALA A 140 13.17 -16.45 -4.83
C ALA A 140 11.89 -16.90 -5.56
N ASP A 141 12.01 -17.50 -6.75
CA ASP A 141 10.90 -17.94 -7.60
C ASP A 141 9.80 -16.87 -7.75
N LEU A 142 10.23 -15.62 -7.93
CA LEU A 142 9.34 -14.49 -8.15
C LEU A 142 9.16 -14.25 -9.65
N ASN A 143 7.91 -14.04 -10.07
CA ASN A 143 7.62 -13.64 -11.44
C ASN A 143 8.11 -12.20 -11.69
N TYR A 144 9.24 -12.07 -12.39
CA TYR A 144 9.74 -10.77 -12.86
C TYR A 144 9.02 -10.38 -14.15
N THR A 145 8.42 -9.19 -14.15
CA THR A 145 7.98 -8.55 -15.40
C THR A 145 9.06 -7.57 -15.84
N PRO A 146 9.63 -7.71 -17.05
CA PRO A 146 10.41 -6.62 -17.64
C PRO A 146 9.43 -5.48 -17.92
N TYR A 147 9.72 -4.30 -17.38
CA TYR A 147 8.93 -3.09 -17.55
C TYR A 147 8.65 -2.76 -19.02
#